data_AF-A0A942GXU3-F1
#
_entry.id   AF-A0A942GXU3-F1
#
_cell.length_a   1.000
_cell.length_b   1.000
_cell.length_c   1.000
_cell.angle_alpha   90.00
_cell.angle_beta   90.00
_cell.angle_gamma   90.00
#
_symmetry.space_group_name_H-M   'P 1'
#
loop_
_entity.id
_entity.type
_entity.pdbx_description
1 polymer ?
#
loop_
_entity_poly.entity_id
_entity_poly.type
_entity_poly.pdbx_seq_one_letter_code
_entity_poly.pdbx_strand_id
1 'polypeptide(L)'
;MARKFGFTPVVDGDDLVVRGTIASNFGDPADVASGQDNGVGASGFRYIDHPEYMGVALPMRGFKVPSLYGSPIPRLPWYTDVRVFCPATNKVVMAKVVDLGPSGGLNRGIDLLQAVVKGLGLRMKDGLYRVDYRIVGGAKYLKK
;
A
#
# COMPACT_ATOMS: atom_id res chain seq x y z
N MET A 1 -8.71 21.50 2.03
CA MET A 1 -7.28 21.59 2.41
C MET A 1 -6.61 20.28 2.01
N ALA A 2 -5.52 20.31 1.24
CA ALA A 2 -4.80 19.07 0.88
C ALA A 2 -4.17 18.46 2.14
N ARG A 3 -4.32 17.14 2.33
CA ARG A 3 -3.74 16.47 3.49
C ARG A 3 -2.26 16.16 3.22
N LYS A 4 -1.40 16.33 4.24
CA LYS A 4 0.05 16.09 4.11
C LYS A 4 0.35 14.59 4.17
N PHE A 5 1.18 14.12 3.25
CA PHE A 5 1.81 12.79 3.27
C PHE A 5 3.25 12.97 3.74
N GLY A 6 3.72 12.19 4.71
CA GLY A 6 5.08 12.32 5.24
C GLY A 6 6.08 11.37 4.61
N PHE A 7 5.88 11.05 3.32
CA PHE A 7 6.84 10.34 2.50
C PHE A 7 6.96 11.03 1.13
N THR A 8 8.06 10.80 0.44
CA THR A 8 8.31 11.38 -0.88
C THR A 8 8.80 10.27 -1.81
N PRO A 9 8.07 9.96 -2.90
CA PRO A 9 8.56 9.04 -3.92
C PRO A 9 9.70 9.70 -4.69
N VAL A 10 10.71 8.93 -5.00
CA VAL A 10 11.85 9.30 -5.84
C VAL A 10 11.78 8.45 -7.11
N VAL A 11 12.07 9.07 -8.25
CA VAL A 11 12.21 8.34 -9.52
C VAL A 11 13.57 7.62 -9.53
N ASP A 12 13.54 6.33 -9.81
CA ASP A 12 14.73 5.47 -9.92
C ASP A 12 14.59 4.61 -11.18
N GLY A 13 15.19 5.07 -12.28
CA GLY A 13 14.93 4.53 -13.61
C GLY A 13 13.45 4.66 -13.98
N ASP A 14 12.81 3.54 -14.32
CA ASP A 14 11.39 3.48 -14.66
C ASP A 14 10.46 3.35 -13.43
N ASP A 15 11.04 3.21 -12.23
CA ASP A 15 10.30 2.92 -11.01
C ASP A 15 10.05 4.17 -10.15
N LEU A 16 9.04 4.09 -9.27
CA LEU A 16 8.90 5.00 -8.14
C LEU A 16 9.28 4.30 -6.86
N VAL A 17 10.19 4.90 -6.10
CA VAL A 17 10.71 4.32 -4.86
C VAL A 17 10.37 5.22 -3.68
N VAL A 18 9.79 4.63 -2.63
CA VAL A 18 9.57 5.26 -1.34
C VAL A 18 10.39 4.53 -0.30
N ARG A 19 11.20 5.28 0.46
CA ARG A 19 12.10 4.72 1.47
C ARG A 19 11.68 5.14 2.87
N GLY A 20 11.92 4.26 3.84
CA GLY A 20 11.78 4.51 5.27
C GLY A 20 10.37 4.90 5.70
N THR A 21 9.34 4.55 4.93
CA THR A 21 7.96 4.90 5.25
C THR A 21 7.37 3.96 6.30
N ILE A 22 6.27 4.39 6.90
CA ILE A 22 5.47 3.55 7.80
C ILE A 22 4.42 2.81 6.97
N ALA A 23 4.38 1.50 7.10
CA ALA A 23 3.29 0.67 6.64
C ALA A 23 2.32 0.37 7.80
N SER A 24 1.02 0.30 7.52
CA SER A 24 0.08 -0.46 8.34
C SER A 24 -0.38 -1.71 7.62
N ASN A 25 -1.38 -2.39 8.15
CA ASN A 25 -1.95 -3.60 7.57
C ASN A 25 -3.48 -3.50 7.52
N PHE A 26 -4.07 -4.31 6.64
CA PHE A 26 -5.52 -4.40 6.45
C PHE A 26 -5.93 -5.82 6.08
N GLY A 27 -7.23 -6.05 6.00
CA GLY A 27 -7.82 -7.33 5.67
C GLY A 27 -7.76 -8.34 6.82
N ASP A 28 -8.03 -7.88 8.05
CA ASP A 28 -8.31 -8.78 9.17
C ASP A 28 -9.72 -9.39 9.00
N PRO A 29 -9.88 -10.74 8.98
CA PRO A 29 -11.19 -11.38 9.03
C PRO A 29 -12.07 -10.88 10.18
N ALA A 30 -11.49 -10.44 11.30
CA ALA A 30 -12.24 -9.85 12.41
C ALA A 30 -12.93 -8.52 12.02
N ASP A 31 -12.33 -7.73 11.14
CA ASP A 31 -12.92 -6.47 10.65
C ASP A 31 -14.13 -6.74 9.75
N VAL A 32 -14.08 -7.82 8.96
CA VAL A 32 -15.22 -8.28 8.16
C VAL A 32 -16.33 -8.87 9.04
N ALA A 33 -15.97 -9.73 10.00
CA ALA A 33 -16.92 -10.34 10.93
C ALA A 33 -17.64 -9.31 11.80
N SER A 34 -16.98 -8.20 12.14
CA SER A 34 -17.57 -7.08 12.88
C SER A 34 -18.33 -6.08 12.01
N GLY A 35 -18.29 -6.22 10.68
CA GLY A 35 -18.95 -5.34 9.72
C GLY A 35 -18.26 -4.00 9.48
N GLN A 36 -17.01 -3.83 9.95
CA GLN A 36 -16.21 -2.63 9.72
C GLN A 36 -15.62 -2.59 8.30
N ASP A 37 -15.35 -3.76 7.72
CA ASP A 37 -14.86 -3.94 6.35
C ASP A 37 -15.76 -4.92 5.59
N ASN A 38 -15.82 -4.82 4.26
CA ASN A 38 -16.60 -5.72 3.40
C ASN A 38 -15.74 -6.83 2.76
N GLY A 39 -14.43 -6.84 3.00
CA GLY A 39 -13.46 -7.80 2.46
C GLY A 39 -13.06 -7.54 1.01
N VAL A 40 -13.33 -6.36 0.46
CA VAL A 40 -13.14 -6.02 -0.95
C VAL A 40 -12.34 -4.74 -1.12
N GLY A 41 -11.21 -4.81 -1.81
CA GLY A 41 -10.41 -3.62 -2.14
C GLY A 41 -11.06 -2.76 -3.22
N ALA A 42 -10.63 -1.51 -3.35
CA ALA A 42 -11.10 -0.56 -4.37
C ALA A 42 -10.88 -1.03 -5.82
N SER A 43 -10.02 -2.02 -6.05
CA SER A 43 -9.88 -2.71 -7.35
C SER A 43 -11.05 -3.64 -7.69
N GLY A 44 -11.92 -3.96 -6.73
CA GLY A 44 -12.94 -5.00 -6.81
C GLY A 44 -12.45 -6.39 -6.37
N PHE A 45 -11.18 -6.54 -6.01
CA PHE A 45 -10.61 -7.80 -5.54
C PHE A 45 -11.12 -8.15 -4.13
N ARG A 46 -11.76 -9.32 -4.00
CA ARG A 46 -12.23 -9.86 -2.72
C ARG A 46 -11.10 -10.56 -1.97
N TYR A 47 -10.27 -9.79 -1.28
CA TYR A 47 -9.08 -10.33 -0.60
C TYR A 47 -9.41 -11.29 0.55
N ILE A 48 -10.62 -11.21 1.12
CA ILE A 48 -11.05 -12.10 2.19
C ILE A 48 -11.18 -13.56 1.72
N ASP A 49 -11.51 -13.75 0.44
CA ASP A 49 -11.66 -15.08 -0.17
C ASP A 49 -10.29 -15.65 -0.64
N HIS A 50 -9.23 -14.83 -0.58
CA HIS A 50 -7.88 -15.14 -1.06
C HIS A 50 -6.81 -14.69 -0.05
N PRO A 51 -6.77 -15.28 1.16
CA PRO A 51 -5.91 -14.84 2.26
C PRO A 51 -4.40 -14.93 1.98
N GLU A 52 -4.00 -15.70 0.98
CA GLU A 52 -2.63 -15.86 0.49
C GLU A 52 -2.20 -14.78 -0.50
N TYR A 53 -3.14 -13.98 -1.00
CA TYR A 53 -2.86 -13.02 -2.06
C TYR A 53 -1.96 -11.88 -1.56
N MET A 54 -0.86 -11.65 -2.29
CA MET A 54 0.11 -10.61 -1.98
C MET A 54 -0.40 -9.26 -2.51
N GLY A 55 -1.27 -8.61 -1.74
CA GLY A 55 -1.87 -7.32 -2.09
C GLY A 55 -1.41 -6.16 -1.19
N VAL A 56 -1.42 -4.96 -1.76
CA VAL A 56 -1.18 -3.71 -1.02
C VAL A 56 -2.20 -2.64 -1.39
N ALA A 57 -2.46 -1.73 -0.46
CA ALA A 57 -3.13 -0.46 -0.74
C ALA A 57 -2.08 0.64 -0.91
N LEU A 58 -2.23 1.47 -1.94
CA LEU A 58 -1.41 2.66 -2.13
C LEU A 58 -2.26 3.92 -2.11
N PRO A 59 -1.75 5.05 -1.58
CA PRO A 59 -2.52 6.28 -1.49
C PRO A 59 -2.52 6.93 -2.87
N MET A 60 -3.22 6.39 -3.85
CA MET A 60 -3.16 6.91 -5.22
C MET A 60 -4.06 8.14 -5.40
N ARG A 61 -3.53 9.22 -5.98
CA ARG A 61 -4.37 10.36 -6.40
C ARG A 61 -5.23 9.98 -7.62
N GLY A 62 -6.23 10.80 -7.95
CA GLY A 62 -6.99 10.67 -9.20
C GLY A 62 -8.23 9.77 -9.16
N PHE A 63 -8.62 9.27 -7.97
CA PHE A 63 -9.84 8.49 -7.74
C PHE A 63 -11.01 9.29 -7.13
N LYS A 64 -10.89 10.63 -7.04
CA LYS A 64 -11.88 11.52 -6.40
C LYS A 64 -12.20 11.16 -4.94
N VAL A 65 -11.26 10.53 -4.23
CA VAL A 65 -11.36 10.21 -2.80
C VAL A 65 -10.74 11.37 -1.99
N PRO A 66 -11.53 12.14 -1.20
CA PRO A 66 -11.02 13.34 -0.52
C PRO A 66 -9.84 13.09 0.43
N SER A 67 -9.79 11.92 1.07
CA SER A 67 -8.70 11.56 1.98
C SER A 67 -7.36 11.32 1.28
N LEU A 68 -7.35 11.17 -0.05
CA LEU A 68 -6.17 10.94 -0.88
C LEU A 68 -5.74 12.17 -1.67
N TYR A 69 -6.43 13.30 -1.51
CA TYR A 69 -6.07 14.55 -2.17
C TYR A 69 -4.72 15.06 -1.71
N GLY A 70 -3.85 15.36 -2.69
CA GLY A 70 -2.47 15.77 -2.44
C GLY A 70 -1.47 14.61 -2.38
N SER A 71 -1.90 13.36 -2.61
CA SER A 71 -0.95 12.25 -2.60
C SER A 71 0.14 12.39 -3.68
N PRO A 72 1.42 12.15 -3.31
CA PRO A 72 2.51 12.16 -4.28
C PRO A 72 2.49 10.93 -5.19
N ILE A 73 1.76 9.85 -4.83
CA ILE A 73 1.63 8.65 -5.67
C ILE A 73 0.58 8.90 -6.77
N PRO A 74 0.93 8.75 -8.06
CA PRO A 74 -0.02 8.94 -9.16
C PRO A 74 -1.10 7.86 -9.17
N ARG A 75 -2.11 8.04 -10.03
CA ARG A 75 -3.03 6.95 -10.37
C ARG A 75 -2.27 5.89 -11.15
N LEU A 76 -2.29 4.66 -10.66
CA LEU A 76 -1.69 3.50 -11.32
C LEU A 76 -2.82 2.57 -11.82
N PRO A 77 -2.54 1.71 -12.81
CA PRO A 77 -3.40 0.56 -13.08
C PRO A 77 -3.51 -0.34 -11.84
N TRP A 78 -4.68 -0.93 -11.65
CA TRP A 78 -4.81 -2.01 -10.67
C TRP A 78 -3.86 -3.15 -11.01
N TYR A 79 -3.46 -3.89 -9.98
CA TYR A 79 -2.53 -5.00 -10.08
C TYR A 79 -1.10 -4.64 -10.54
N THR A 80 -0.76 -3.35 -10.53
CA THR A 80 0.63 -2.88 -10.69
C THR A 80 1.52 -3.55 -9.66
N ASP A 81 2.69 -4.02 -10.10
CA ASP A 81 3.66 -4.70 -9.24
C ASP A 81 4.35 -3.72 -8.28
N VAL A 82 4.42 -4.12 -7.02
CA VAL A 82 5.07 -3.39 -5.94
C VAL A 82 6.02 -4.33 -5.22
N ARG A 83 7.31 -4.00 -5.24
CA ARG A 83 8.33 -4.69 -4.44
C ARG A 83 8.39 -4.03 -3.08
N VAL A 84 8.09 -4.77 -2.02
CA VAL A 84 8.15 -4.28 -0.63
C VAL A 84 9.34 -4.91 0.07
N PHE A 85 10.18 -4.09 0.69
CA PHE A 85 11.34 -4.51 1.46
C PHE A 85 11.16 -4.10 2.93
N CYS A 86 11.42 -5.04 3.83
CA CYS A 86 11.49 -4.76 5.26
C CYS A 86 12.96 -4.78 5.73
N PRO A 87 13.53 -3.62 6.12
CA PRO A 87 14.90 -3.57 6.63
C PRO A 87 15.11 -4.39 7.90
N ALA A 88 14.11 -4.48 8.77
CA ALA A 88 14.23 -5.18 10.06
C ALA A 88 14.42 -6.70 9.91
N THR A 89 13.84 -7.30 8.87
CA THR A 89 13.92 -8.74 8.61
C THR A 89 14.80 -9.08 7.41
N ASN A 90 15.28 -8.05 6.70
CA ASN A 90 15.97 -8.17 5.41
C ASN A 90 15.20 -9.00 4.37
N LYS A 91 13.86 -8.99 4.44
CA LYS A 91 12.98 -9.74 3.52
C LYS A 91 12.40 -8.81 2.47
N VAL A 92 12.19 -9.38 1.29
CA VAL A 92 11.54 -8.72 0.15
C VAL A 92 10.42 -9.59 -0.35
N VAL A 93 9.28 -8.98 -0.66
CA VAL A 93 8.15 -9.64 -1.31
C VAL A 93 7.66 -8.82 -2.49
N MET A 94 7.13 -9.51 -3.50
CA MET A 94 6.38 -8.89 -4.59
C MET A 94 4.90 -8.93 -4.23
N ALA A 95 4.23 -7.80 -4.42
CA ALA A 95 2.80 -7.64 -4.19
C ALA A 95 2.16 -6.83 -5.33
N LYS A 96 0.84 -6.78 -5.34
CA LYS A 96 0.04 -6.09 -6.36
C LYS A 96 -0.85 -5.04 -5.72
N VAL A 97 -1.01 -3.89 -6.39
CA VAL A 97 -1.92 -2.83 -5.92
C VAL A 97 -3.37 -3.30 -6.08
N VAL A 98 -4.07 -3.47 -4.96
CA VAL A 98 -5.47 -3.95 -4.93
C VAL A 98 -6.44 -2.96 -4.28
N ASP A 99 -5.92 -1.93 -3.62
CA ASP A 99 -6.76 -1.00 -2.86
C ASP A 99 -6.18 0.43 -2.79
N LEU A 100 -6.97 1.36 -2.26
CA LEU A 100 -6.63 2.74 -2.00
C LEU A 100 -6.41 3.01 -0.52
N GLY A 101 -5.25 3.52 -0.18
CA GLY A 101 -4.91 3.87 1.19
C GLY A 101 -3.41 3.81 1.40
N PRO A 102 -2.88 4.38 2.49
CA PRO A 102 -3.61 4.98 3.61
C PRO A 102 -4.05 6.43 3.35
N SER A 103 -4.98 6.93 4.16
CA SER A 103 -5.42 8.33 4.10
C SER A 103 -4.30 9.33 4.43
N GLY A 104 -4.32 10.49 3.78
CA GLY A 104 -3.44 11.60 4.13
C GLY A 104 -3.65 12.04 5.59
N GLY A 105 -2.56 12.50 6.24
CA GLY A 105 -2.54 12.85 7.66
C GLY A 105 -2.21 11.68 8.60
N LEU A 106 -2.27 10.43 8.15
CA LEU A 106 -1.88 9.27 8.96
C LEU A 106 -0.36 9.04 9.00
N ASN A 107 0.41 9.74 8.15
CA ASN A 107 1.86 9.57 8.00
C ASN A 107 2.30 8.14 7.67
N ARG A 108 1.46 7.42 6.91
CA ARG A 108 1.73 6.06 6.42
C ARG A 108 1.83 6.09 4.90
N GLY A 109 2.66 5.22 4.32
CA GLY A 109 2.91 5.17 2.89
C GLY A 109 2.20 4.05 2.15
N ILE A 110 1.82 2.98 2.85
CA ILE A 110 1.31 1.75 2.26
C ILE A 110 0.54 0.94 3.32
N ASP A 111 -0.51 0.25 2.91
CA ASP A 111 -1.17 -0.77 3.75
C ASP A 111 -0.94 -2.16 3.15
N LEU A 112 -0.55 -3.11 3.99
CA LEU A 112 -0.15 -4.46 3.59
C LEU A 112 -1.26 -5.47 3.90
N LEU A 113 -1.63 -6.33 2.96
CA LEU A 113 -2.43 -7.51 3.29
C LEU A 113 -1.64 -8.44 4.21
N GLN A 114 -2.37 -9.30 4.94
CA GLN A 114 -1.76 -10.25 5.86
C GLN A 114 -0.68 -11.13 5.24
N ALA A 115 -0.89 -11.58 3.99
CA ALA A 115 0.08 -12.40 3.28
C ALA A 115 1.42 -11.67 3.10
N VAL A 116 1.38 -10.36 2.83
CA VAL A 116 2.57 -9.51 2.67
C VAL A 116 3.28 -9.32 4.01
N VAL A 117 2.52 -9.06 5.09
CA VAL A 117 3.08 -8.98 6.45
C VAL A 117 3.79 -10.28 6.83
N LYS A 118 3.12 -11.43 6.64
CA LYS A 118 3.68 -12.76 6.90
C LYS A 118 4.90 -13.05 6.02
N GLY A 119 4.84 -12.74 4.73
CA GLY A 119 5.93 -12.94 3.78
C GLY A 119 7.18 -12.09 4.08
N LEU A 120 7.00 -10.92 4.70
CA LEU A 120 8.09 -10.09 5.22
C LEU A 120 8.65 -10.59 6.56
N GLY A 121 8.10 -11.67 7.14
CA GLY A 121 8.52 -12.17 8.46
C GLY A 121 8.06 -11.28 9.62
N LEU A 122 7.03 -10.47 9.41
CA LEU A 122 6.46 -9.56 10.41
C LEU A 122 5.24 -10.20 11.10
N ARG A 123 4.81 -9.62 12.22
CA ARG A 123 3.63 -10.09 12.96
C ARG A 123 2.53 -9.04 12.89
N MET A 124 1.33 -9.45 12.49
CA MET A 124 0.15 -8.58 12.38
C MET A 124 -0.08 -7.70 13.61
N LYS A 125 0.12 -8.26 14.81
CA LYS A 125 -0.07 -7.58 16.10
C LYS A 125 0.84 -6.36 16.33
N ASP A 126 1.94 -6.22 15.60
CA ASP A 126 2.84 -5.08 15.77
C ASP A 126 2.24 -3.82 15.11
N GLY A 127 1.28 -3.98 14.19
CA GLY A 127 0.39 -2.93 13.69
C GLY A 127 1.03 -1.95 12.69
N LEU A 128 2.26 -1.51 12.97
CA LEU A 128 3.01 -0.56 12.16
C LEU A 128 4.42 -1.08 11.89
N TYR A 129 4.90 -0.88 10.66
CA TYR A 129 6.19 -1.41 10.21
C TYR A 129 6.95 -0.35 9.43
N ARG A 130 8.28 -0.34 9.56
CA ARG A 130 9.13 0.46 8.67
C ARG A 130 9.48 -0.36 7.43
N VAL A 131 9.17 0.17 6.26
CA VAL A 131 9.43 -0.50 4.98
C VAL A 131 9.94 0.48 3.93
N ASP A 132 10.60 -0.07 2.92
CA ASP A 132 10.77 0.56 1.63
C ASP A 132 9.82 -0.11 0.63
N TYR A 133 9.30 0.63 -0.35
CA TYR A 133 8.60 0.01 -1.45
C TYR A 133 8.96 0.66 -2.79
N ARG A 134 8.85 -0.14 -3.84
CA ARG A 134 9.13 0.22 -5.21
C ARG A 134 7.96 -0.16 -6.09
N ILE A 135 7.39 0.82 -6.77
CA ILE A 135 6.31 0.68 -7.74
C ILE A 135 6.98 0.45 -9.10
N VAL A 136 6.90 -0.78 -9.61
CA VAL A 136 7.60 -1.19 -10.82
C VAL A 136 6.99 -0.49 -12.04
N GLY A 137 7.82 0.18 -12.83
CA GLY A 137 7.36 0.97 -13.98
C GLY A 137 6.47 2.17 -13.60
N GLY A 138 6.47 2.58 -12.33
CA GLY A 138 5.60 3.62 -11.80
C GLY A 138 5.93 5.02 -12.31
N ALA A 139 7.17 5.28 -12.75
CA ALA A 139 7.64 6.63 -13.06
C ALA A 139 6.88 7.27 -14.22
N LYS A 140 6.49 6.47 -15.23
CA LYS A 140 5.74 6.94 -16.40
C LYS A 140 4.35 7.51 -16.08
N TYR A 141 3.83 7.28 -14.87
CA TYR A 141 2.55 7.81 -14.40
C TYR A 141 2.67 9.14 -13.66
N LEU A 142 3.89 9.59 -13.35
CA LEU A 142 4.10 10.98 -12.96
C LEU A 142 3.83 11.84 -14.20
N LYS A 143 2.73 12.59 -14.18
CA LYS A 143 2.49 13.64 -15.19
C LYS A 143 3.68 14.59 -15.19
N LYS A 144 4.18 14.90 -16.38
CA LYS A 144 5.02 16.09 -16.61
C LYS A 144 4.21 17.36 -16.33
#